data_AF-A0A2E6CIJ3-F1
#
_entry.id   AF-A0A2E6CIJ3-F1
#
_cell.length_a   1.000
_cell.length_b   1.000
_cell.length_c   1.000
_cell.angle_alpha   90.00
_cell.angle_beta   90.00
_cell.angle_gamma   90.00
#
_symmetry.space_group_name_H-M   'P 1'
#
loop_
_entity.id
_entity.type
_entity.pdbx_description
1 polymer ?
#
loop_
_entity_poly.entity_id
_entity_poly.type
_entity_poly.pdbx_seq_one_letter_code
_entity_poly.pdbx_strand_id
1 'polypeptide(L)'
;MMRDYLSHVEQTIAGASGRCLLLGPRENIDGTFPSSVTSITEWHEYPEIDGVFDTLVSIENLASSKNLSNTLQTLLMFTHPDSLLLFCDQTATPFRNAHTSRQDITGLMWSNGWSVIECSRNTIGKGRRPSAYVSGRARPKRLSNH
;
A
#
# COMPACT_ATOMS: atom_id res chain seq x y z
N MET A 1 -9.14 12.30 12.73
CA MET A 1 -10.56 12.54 12.35
C MET A 1 -10.80 11.90 10.99
N MET A 2 -12.04 11.56 10.61
CA MET A 2 -12.34 10.98 9.28
C MET A 2 -11.76 11.83 8.12
N ARG A 3 -11.71 13.16 8.30
CA ARG A 3 -11.06 14.08 7.35
C ARG A 3 -9.57 13.82 7.13
N ASP A 4 -8.84 13.48 8.20
CA ASP A 4 -7.39 13.19 8.09
C ASP A 4 -7.15 11.88 7.33
N TYR A 5 -8.05 10.91 7.51
CA TYR A 5 -8.00 9.66 6.77
C TYR A 5 -8.23 9.89 5.28
N LEU A 6 -9.31 10.58 4.91
CA LEU A 6 -9.61 10.93 3.52
C LEU A 6 -8.49 11.76 2.89
N SER A 7 -7.90 12.70 3.64
CA SER A 7 -6.76 13.48 3.15
C SER A 7 -5.53 12.61 2.87
N HIS A 8 -5.25 11.60 3.70
CA HIS A 8 -4.16 10.65 3.41
C HIS A 8 -4.48 9.75 2.22
N VAL A 9 -5.74 9.35 2.03
CA VAL A 9 -6.18 8.64 0.81
C VAL A 9 -5.93 9.51 -0.43
N GLU A 10 -6.36 10.77 -0.41
CA GLU A 10 -6.12 11.73 -1.50
C GLU A 10 -4.62 11.92 -1.78
N GLN A 11 -3.79 12.04 -0.74
CA GLN A 11 -2.34 12.15 -0.89
C GLN A 11 -1.72 10.88 -1.49
N THR A 12 -2.19 9.70 -1.09
CA THR A 12 -1.76 8.41 -1.66
C THR A 12 -2.09 8.34 -3.15
N ILE A 13 -3.30 8.75 -3.56
CA ILE A 13 -3.70 8.81 -4.97
C ILE A 13 -2.87 9.86 -5.73
N ALA A 14 -2.68 11.04 -5.14
CA ALA A 14 -1.92 12.13 -5.75
C ALA A 14 -0.44 11.79 -5.97
N GLY A 15 0.11 10.86 -5.19
CA GLY A 15 1.47 10.36 -5.36
C GLY A 15 1.63 9.38 -6.54
N ALA A 16 0.54 8.92 -7.16
CA ALA A 16 0.60 7.93 -8.22
C ALA A 16 1.08 8.51 -9.56
N SER A 17 1.87 7.72 -10.29
CA SER A 17 2.41 8.09 -11.60
C SER A 17 2.72 6.87 -12.46
N GLY A 18 2.78 7.05 -13.78
CA GLY A 18 3.11 6.01 -14.74
C GLY A 18 2.04 4.93 -14.84
N ARG A 19 2.46 3.70 -15.12
CA ARG A 19 1.59 2.52 -15.13
C ARG A 19 1.25 2.16 -13.68
N CYS A 20 -0.04 2.18 -13.36
CA CYS A 20 -0.53 1.91 -12.01
C CYS A 20 -1.20 0.54 -11.89
N LEU A 21 -0.89 -0.17 -10.81
CA LEU A 21 -1.57 -1.41 -10.40
C LEU A 21 -2.36 -1.15 -9.11
N LEU A 22 -3.68 -1.22 -9.18
CA LEU A 22 -4.57 -1.06 -8.04
C LEU A 22 -4.80 -2.41 -7.37
N LEU A 23 -4.52 -2.50 -6.08
CA LEU A 23 -4.68 -3.77 -5.35
C LEU A 23 -6.14 -4.05 -4.97
N GLY A 24 -6.99 -3.03 -5.03
CA GLY A 24 -8.44 -3.15 -4.89
C GLY A 24 -9.19 -2.57 -6.09
N PRO A 25 -10.52 -2.75 -6.11
CA PRO A 25 -11.36 -2.17 -7.15
C PRO A 25 -11.23 -0.64 -7.24
N ARG A 26 -11.17 -0.12 -8.46
CA ARG A 26 -11.12 1.30 -8.82
C ARG A 26 -12.32 2.05 -8.29
N GLU A 27 -13.47 1.38 -8.21
CA GLU A 27 -14.72 1.90 -7.63
C GLU A 27 -14.60 2.24 -6.15
N ASN A 28 -13.67 1.63 -5.41
CA ASN A 28 -13.44 1.93 -4.00
C ASN A 28 -12.53 3.15 -3.79
N ILE A 29 -12.05 3.76 -4.88
CA ILE A 29 -11.15 4.91 -4.84
C ILE A 29 -11.93 6.16 -5.26
N ASP A 30 -12.39 6.90 -4.25
CA ASP A 30 -12.96 8.23 -4.46
C ASP A 30 -11.84 9.22 -4.81
N GLY A 31 -11.79 9.65 -6.07
CA GLY A 31 -10.80 10.62 -6.53
C GLY A 31 -10.42 10.49 -8.01
N THR A 32 -9.77 11.53 -8.52
CA THR A 32 -9.19 11.56 -9.85
C THR A 32 -7.70 11.25 -9.76
N PHE A 33 -7.22 10.27 -10.53
CA PHE A 33 -5.80 10.00 -10.63
C PHE A 33 -5.07 11.18 -11.32
N PRO A 34 -3.83 11.50 -10.92
CA PRO A 34 -3.04 12.55 -11.57
C PRO A 34 -2.86 12.29 -13.07
N SER A 35 -2.65 13.36 -13.85
CA SER A 35 -2.35 13.25 -15.29
C SER A 35 -1.01 12.56 -15.60
N SER A 36 -0.15 12.37 -14.60
CA SER A 36 1.07 11.56 -14.69
C SER A 36 0.80 10.07 -14.76
N VAL A 37 -0.42 9.60 -14.46
CA VAL A 37 -0.82 8.20 -14.59
C VAL A 37 -1.15 7.89 -16.05
N THR A 38 -0.44 6.92 -16.63
CA THR A 38 -0.56 6.56 -18.05
C THR A 38 -1.51 5.40 -18.29
N SER A 39 -1.67 4.50 -17.32
CA SER A 39 -2.61 3.38 -17.37
C SER A 39 -2.95 2.89 -15.97
N ILE A 40 -4.11 2.26 -15.82
CA ILE A 40 -4.57 1.65 -14.57
C ILE A 40 -4.94 0.20 -14.86
N THR A 41 -4.42 -0.73 -14.05
CA THR A 41 -4.78 -2.15 -14.06
C THR A 41 -5.22 -2.55 -12.66
N GLU A 42 -6.25 -3.38 -12.54
CA GLU A 42 -6.77 -3.83 -11.25
C GLU A 42 -6.31 -5.25 -10.94
N TRP A 43 -5.81 -5.49 -9.72
CA TRP A 43 -5.19 -6.74 -9.32
C TRP A 43 -6.13 -7.95 -9.39
N HIS A 44 -7.44 -7.73 -9.20
CA HIS A 44 -8.43 -8.79 -9.14
C HIS A 44 -8.76 -9.42 -10.51
N GLU A 45 -8.21 -8.88 -11.62
CA GLU A 45 -8.36 -9.43 -12.97
C GLU A 45 -7.29 -10.49 -13.34
N TYR A 46 -6.50 -10.99 -12.37
CA TYR A 46 -5.49 -12.04 -12.63
C TYR A 46 -6.13 -13.31 -13.26
N PRO A 47 -5.75 -13.71 -14.49
CA PRO A 47 -4.36 -13.99 -14.89
C PRO A 47 -3.72 -13.13 -16.00
N GLU A 48 -4.34 -12.05 -16.47
CA GLU A 48 -3.87 -11.30 -17.65
C GLU A 48 -2.96 -10.08 -17.36
N ILE A 49 -2.37 -9.99 -16.16
CA ILE A 49 -1.49 -8.86 -15.84
C ILE A 49 -0.11 -9.06 -16.48
N ASP A 50 0.19 -8.24 -17.50
CA ASP A 50 1.47 -8.24 -18.19
C ASP A 50 2.33 -6.99 -17.88
N GLY A 51 3.62 -7.25 -17.67
CA GLY A 51 4.66 -6.25 -17.47
C GLY A 51 4.83 -5.77 -16.03
N VAL A 52 5.58 -4.67 -15.91
CA VAL A 52 5.91 -4.02 -14.64
C VAL A 52 5.19 -2.68 -14.51
N PHE A 53 5.01 -2.22 -13.28
CA PHE A 53 4.29 -1.00 -12.93
C PHE A 53 5.18 -0.01 -12.20
N ASP A 54 5.01 1.27 -12.52
CA ASP A 54 5.69 2.37 -11.85
C ASP A 54 5.13 2.59 -10.44
N THR A 55 3.80 2.46 -10.30
CA THR A 55 3.12 2.63 -9.01
C THR A 55 2.17 1.48 -8.72
N LEU A 56 2.27 0.89 -7.54
CA LEU A 56 1.27 0.01 -6.96
C LEU A 56 0.51 0.81 -5.90
N VAL A 57 -0.82 0.72 -5.90
CA VAL A 57 -1.67 1.50 -4.99
C VAL A 57 -2.53 0.55 -4.15
N SER A 58 -2.40 0.66 -2.83
CA SER A 58 -3.26 -0.04 -1.88
C SER A 58 -4.05 0.95 -1.03
N ILE A 59 -5.38 0.85 -1.09
CA ILE A 59 -6.29 1.56 -0.20
C ILE A 59 -7.22 0.50 0.38
N GLU A 60 -7.18 0.32 1.70
CA GLU A 60 -7.96 -0.69 2.44
C GLU A 60 -7.85 -2.14 1.90
N ASN A 61 -6.71 -2.53 1.34
CA ASN A 61 -6.54 -3.79 0.64
C ASN A 61 -5.38 -4.65 1.16
N LEU A 62 -4.17 -4.10 1.31
CA LEU A 62 -3.03 -4.88 1.81
C LEU A 62 -3.28 -5.38 3.23
N ALA A 63 -3.88 -4.56 4.09
CA ALA A 63 -4.21 -4.95 5.46
C ALA A 63 -5.22 -6.10 5.53
N SER A 64 -6.08 -6.24 4.52
CA SER A 64 -7.13 -7.26 4.47
C SER A 64 -6.68 -8.54 3.75
N SER A 65 -5.44 -8.60 3.25
CA SER A 65 -4.90 -9.79 2.60
C SER A 65 -4.85 -10.99 3.55
N LYS A 66 -5.42 -12.13 3.11
CA LYS A 66 -5.37 -13.41 3.82
C LYS A 66 -3.95 -13.94 4.00
N ASN A 67 -3.05 -13.63 3.07
CA ASN A 67 -1.64 -14.02 3.12
C ASN A 67 -0.77 -12.87 2.61
N LEU A 68 -0.60 -11.86 3.47
CA LEU A 68 0.13 -10.64 3.14
C LEU A 68 1.58 -10.91 2.69
N SER A 69 2.29 -11.86 3.30
CA SER A 69 3.65 -12.22 2.88
C SER A 69 3.68 -12.70 1.42
N ASN A 70 2.79 -13.61 1.06
CA ASN A 70 2.71 -14.10 -0.32
C ASN A 70 2.30 -12.98 -1.28
N THR A 71 1.29 -12.17 -0.92
CA THR A 71 0.90 -10.99 -1.71
C THR A 71 2.09 -10.07 -1.97
N LEU A 72 2.86 -9.71 -0.94
CA LEU A 72 4.04 -8.84 -1.07
C LEU A 72 5.12 -9.44 -1.97
N GLN A 73 5.33 -10.76 -1.92
CA GLN A 73 6.29 -11.43 -2.80
C GLN A 73 5.79 -11.49 -4.24
N THR A 74 4.51 -11.79 -4.46
CA THR A 74 3.89 -11.79 -5.79
C THR A 74 3.96 -10.39 -6.42
N LEU A 75 3.69 -9.33 -5.64
CA LEU A 75 3.76 -7.94 -6.09
C LEU A 75 5.14 -7.56 -6.65
N LEU A 76 6.23 -8.11 -6.09
CA LEU A 76 7.59 -7.82 -6.58
C LEU A 76 7.80 -8.25 -8.04
N MET A 77 7.08 -9.27 -8.52
CA MET A 77 7.19 -9.75 -9.90
C MET A 77 6.71 -8.71 -10.92
N PHE A 78 5.89 -7.75 -10.48
CA PHE A 78 5.35 -6.68 -11.32
C PHE A 78 6.04 -5.34 -11.07
N THR A 79 7.24 -5.36 -10.50
CA THR A 79 7.99 -4.14 -10.18
C THR A 79 9.32 -4.09 -10.88
N HIS A 80 9.80 -2.87 -11.12
CA HIS A 80 11.18 -2.55 -11.47
C HIS A 80 11.84 -1.79 -10.29
N PRO A 81 13.16 -1.53 -10.32
CA PRO A 81 13.88 -0.96 -9.18
C PRO A 81 13.38 0.40 -8.66
N ASP A 82 12.68 1.15 -9.50
CA ASP A 82 12.15 2.49 -9.19
C ASP A 82 10.64 2.47 -8.90
N SER A 83 10.00 1.32 -8.93
CA SER A 83 8.58 1.18 -8.59
C SER A 83 8.31 1.62 -7.16
N LEU A 84 7.13 2.22 -6.94
CA LEU A 84 6.63 2.60 -5.63
C LEU A 84 5.38 1.80 -5.28
N LEU A 85 5.30 1.34 -4.04
CA LEU A 85 4.06 0.86 -3.42
C LEU A 85 3.54 1.95 -2.49
N LEU A 86 2.46 2.61 -2.88
CA LEU A 86 1.75 3.61 -2.09
C LEU A 86 0.61 2.92 -1.34
N PHE A 87 0.47 3.18 -0.05
CA PHE A 87 -0.55 2.52 0.77
C PHE A 87 -1.26 3.48 1.72
N CYS A 88 -2.55 3.26 1.92
CA CYS A 88 -3.37 3.86 2.97
C CYS A 88 -4.40 2.83 3.44
N ASP A 89 -4.06 2.08 4.47
CA ASP A 89 -4.76 0.87 4.87
C ASP A 89 -5.21 0.93 6.32
N GLN A 90 -6.49 0.63 6.57
CA GLN A 90 -6.99 0.43 7.94
C GLN A 90 -6.42 -0.86 8.53
N THR A 91 -5.86 -0.78 9.72
CA THR A 91 -5.22 -1.91 10.39
C THR A 91 -6.00 -2.33 11.63
N ALA A 92 -6.12 -3.65 11.84
CA ALA A 92 -6.79 -4.21 13.01
C ALA A 92 -5.98 -4.06 14.30
N THR A 93 -4.71 -3.66 14.22
CA THR A 93 -3.80 -3.56 15.38
C THR A 93 -3.91 -2.17 16.01
N PRO A 94 -4.62 -2.01 17.14
CA PRO A 94 -4.62 -0.75 17.86
C PRO A 94 -3.23 -0.55 18.48
N PHE A 95 -2.76 0.70 18.48
CA PHE A 95 -1.60 1.18 19.25
C PHE A 95 -1.40 0.42 20.57
N ARG A 96 -0.51 -0.58 20.59
CA ARG A 96 0.06 -1.10 21.84
C ARG A 96 1.48 -1.55 21.60
N ASN A 97 2.36 -1.04 22.46
CA ASN A 97 3.77 -1.36 22.66
C ASN A 97 4.04 -2.83 23.03
N ALA A 98 3.24 -3.79 22.54
CA ALA A 98 3.25 -5.19 22.97
C ALA A 98 3.34 -6.20 21.82
N HIS A 99 3.18 -5.79 20.56
CA HIS A 99 3.45 -6.65 19.43
C HIS A 99 4.68 -6.18 18.68
N THR A 100 5.62 -7.11 18.51
CA THR A 100 6.79 -6.90 17.66
C THR A 100 6.29 -6.44 16.30
N SER A 101 6.96 -5.42 15.75
CA SER A 101 6.74 -4.85 14.42
C SER A 101 6.55 -5.87 13.28
N ARG A 102 6.84 -7.16 13.51
CA ARG A 102 6.70 -8.30 12.60
C ARG A 102 5.27 -8.68 12.22
N GLN A 103 4.23 -8.20 12.92
CA GLN A 103 2.82 -8.42 12.54
C GLN A 103 2.15 -7.18 11.93
N ASP A 104 2.88 -6.07 11.81
CA ASP A 104 2.45 -4.87 11.11
C ASP A 104 2.81 -5.01 9.61
N ILE A 105 1.97 -4.47 8.72
CA ILE A 105 2.17 -4.45 7.26
C ILE A 105 3.58 -3.99 6.91
N THR A 106 4.08 -2.98 7.63
CA THR A 106 5.43 -2.43 7.43
C THR A 106 6.56 -3.38 7.82
N GLY A 107 6.38 -4.21 8.86
CA GLY A 107 7.37 -5.23 9.21
C GLY A 107 7.38 -6.39 8.22
N LEU A 108 6.19 -6.78 7.75
CA LEU A 108 6.06 -7.79 6.70
C LEU A 108 6.64 -7.31 5.37
N MET A 109 6.48 -6.03 5.01
CA MET A 109 7.16 -5.40 3.88
C MET A 109 8.67 -5.60 3.97
N TRP A 110 9.29 -5.27 5.11
CA TRP A 110 10.73 -5.45 5.28
C TRP A 110 11.18 -6.90 5.08
N SER A 111 10.47 -7.86 5.66
CA SER A 111 10.81 -9.29 5.53
C SER A 111 10.56 -9.86 4.14
N ASN A 112 9.77 -9.20 3.29
CA ASN A 112 9.36 -9.70 1.98
C ASN A 112 9.87 -8.85 0.82
N GLY A 113 11.11 -8.33 0.92
CA GLY A 113 11.77 -7.69 -0.21
C GLY A 113 11.38 -6.23 -0.47
N TRP A 114 10.68 -5.57 0.46
CA TRP A 114 10.35 -4.15 0.36
C TRP A 114 11.13 -3.30 1.36
N SER A 115 11.46 -2.07 0.99
CA SER A 115 12.01 -1.03 1.85
C SER A 115 10.94 0.05 2.04
N VAL A 116 10.44 0.21 3.27
CA VAL A 116 9.54 1.31 3.62
C VAL A 116 10.36 2.62 3.61
N ILE A 117 9.95 3.59 2.80
CA ILE A 117 10.62 4.89 2.68
C ILE A 117 10.02 5.86 3.69
N GLU A 118 8.69 5.85 3.80
CA GLU A 118 7.92 6.76 4.63
C GLU A 118 6.68 6.02 5.14
N CYS A 119 6.32 6.27 6.39
CA CYS A 119 5.17 5.63 7.03
C CYS A 119 4.65 6.49 8.18
N SER A 120 3.35 6.74 8.16
CA SER A 120 2.58 7.40 9.20
C SER A 120 1.54 6.44 9.76
N ARG A 121 1.48 6.31 11.09
CA ARG A 121 0.47 5.50 11.80
C ARG A 121 -0.50 6.44 12.47
N ASN A 122 -1.78 6.25 12.18
CA ASN A 122 -2.83 7.21 12.50
C ASN A 122 -4.06 6.51 13.08
N THR A 123 -4.99 7.30 13.62
CA THR A 123 -6.27 6.80 14.17
C THR A 123 -7.47 7.59 13.63
N ILE A 124 -8.56 6.88 13.34
CA ILE A 124 -9.86 7.42 12.96
C ILE A 124 -10.74 7.48 14.22
N GLY A 125 -11.27 8.67 14.51
CA GLY A 125 -12.14 8.92 15.65
C GLY A 125 -11.41 9.27 16.96
N LYS A 126 -12.16 9.80 17.92
CA LYS A 126 -11.72 10.09 19.30
C LYS A 126 -12.66 9.34 20.24
N GLY A 127 -12.32 8.10 20.60
CA GLY A 127 -13.19 7.24 21.39
C GLY A 127 -12.43 6.11 22.09
N ARG A 128 -13.14 5.27 22.87
CA ARG A 128 -12.53 4.14 23.60
C ARG A 128 -11.94 3.05 22.69
N ARG A 129 -12.35 2.99 21.43
CA ARG A 129 -11.86 2.05 20.41
C ARG A 129 -11.74 2.77 19.06
N PRO A 130 -10.71 3.61 18.87
CA PRO A 130 -10.50 4.25 17.58
C PRO A 130 -9.96 3.22 16.57
N SER A 131 -10.38 3.33 15.30
CA SER A 131 -9.81 2.51 14.23
C SER A 131 -8.40 3.00 13.91
N ALA A 132 -7.45 2.08 13.71
CA ALA A 132 -6.09 2.43 13.31
C ALA A 132 -5.96 2.34 11.79
N TYR A 133 -5.08 3.16 11.21
CA TYR A 133 -4.67 3.01 9.82
C TYR A 133 -3.21 3.42 9.65
N VAL A 134 -2.62 2.95 8.56
CA VAL A 134 -1.26 3.28 8.16
C VAL A 134 -1.28 3.87 6.76
N SER A 135 -0.54 4.95 6.55
CA SER A 135 -0.31 5.53 5.24
C SER A 135 1.17 5.68 4.97
N GLY A 136 1.61 5.54 3.73
CA GLY A 136 3.01 5.65 3.41
C GLY A 136 3.38 5.13 2.04
N ARG A 137 4.69 4.93 1.85
CA ARG A 137 5.24 4.40 0.62
C ARG A 137 6.44 3.49 0.87
N ALA A 138 6.53 2.46 0.06
CA ALA A 138 7.65 1.52 0.03
C ALA A 138 8.17 1.38 -1.40
N ARG A 139 9.38 0.82 -1.54
CA ARG A 139 9.98 0.43 -2.83
C ARG A 139 10.53 -0.99 -2.75
N PRO A 140 10.73 -1.68 -3.87
CA PRO A 140 11.52 -2.91 -3.89
C PRO A 140 12.90 -2.69 -3.26
N LYS A 141 13.38 -3.67 -2.48
CA LYS A 141 14.76 -3.67 -2.01
C LYS A 141 15.67 -3.81 -3.21
N ARG A 142 16.71 -2.99 -3.25
CA ARG A 142 17.79 -3.19 -4.21
C ARG A 142 18.42 -4.55 -3.89
N LEU A 143 18.46 -5.44 -4.88
CA LEU A 143 19.31 -6.62 -4.79
C LEU A 143 20.73 -6.09 -4.59
N SER A 144 21.33 -6.40 -3.45
CA SER A 144 22.77 -6.23 -3.29
C SER A 144 23.40 -7.17 -4.31
N ASN A 145 24.07 -6.62 -5.32
CA ASN A 145 24.97 -7.38 -6.18
C ASN A 145 25.97 -8.07 -5.25
N HIS A 146 25.79 -9.38 -5.03
CA HIS A 146 26.74 -10.25 -4.35
C HIS A 146 27.56 -10.98 -5.41
#